data_AF-A0A3B0FR11-F1
#
_entry.id   AF-A0A3B0FR11-F1
#
_cell.length_a   1.000
_cell.length_b   1.000
_cell.length_c   1.000
_cell.angle_alpha   90.00
_cell.angle_beta   90.00
_cell.angle_gamma   90.00
#
_symmetry.space_group_name_H-M   'P 1'
#
loop_
_entity.id
_entity.type
_entity.pdbx_description
1 polymer ?
#
loop_
_entity_poly.entity_id
_entity_poly.type
_entity_poly.pdbx_seq_one_letter_code
_entity_poly.pdbx_strand_id
1 'polypeptide(L)' 'MTFDAKDSVTLKIWDRSTLHHTLDSAVQDLSARHNTTTCRVAVTCSGPNTFTLSLRGEAQALASA' A
#
# COMPACT_ATOMS: atom_id res chain seq x y z
N MET A 1 -9.43 -3.86 10.09
CA MET A 1 -8.93 -5.21 9.74
C MET A 1 -7.98 -5.03 8.56
N THR A 2 -6.68 -5.05 8.85
CA THR A 2 -5.57 -4.85 7.91
C THR A 2 -4.93 -6.21 7.68
N PHE A 3 -4.82 -6.64 6.44
CA PHE A 3 -4.02 -7.82 6.08
C PHE A 3 -2.58 -7.35 5.85
N ASP A 4 -1.67 -7.84 6.70
CA ASP A 4 -0.23 -7.63 6.63
C ASP A 4 0.35 -8.84 5.90
N ALA A 5 0.48 -8.74 4.59
CA ALA A 5 1.30 -9.66 3.82
C ALA A 5 2.72 -9.11 3.83
N LYS A 6 3.71 -10.01 3.82
CA LYS A 6 5.13 -9.72 4.07
C LYS A 6 5.69 -8.51 3.31
N ASP A 7 5.11 -8.17 2.15
CA ASP A 7 5.53 -7.05 1.31
C ASP A 7 4.35 -6.17 0.86
N SER A 8 3.15 -6.36 1.44
CA SER A 8 1.93 -5.65 1.05
C SER A 8 0.96 -5.42 2.20
N VAL A 9 0.45 -4.20 2.31
CA VAL A 9 -0.47 -3.75 3.36
C VAL A 9 -1.80 -3.38 2.72
N THR A 10 -2.90 -4.00 3.16
CA THR A 10 -4.24 -3.64 2.70
C THR A 10 -4.97 -2.78 3.73
N LEU A 11 -5.32 -1.55 3.35
CA LEU A 11 -6.04 -0.57 4.16
C LEU A 11 -7.46 -0.39 3.67
N LYS A 12 -8.42 -0.40 4.60
CA LYS A 12 -9.80 0.04 4.32
C LYS A 12 -9.97 1.46 4.84
N ILE A 13 -10.03 2.43 3.93
CA ILE A 13 -10.12 3.85 4.24
C ILE A 13 -11.54 4.32 3.90
N TRP A 14 -12.32 4.58 4.95
CA TRP A 14 -13.72 5.03 4.81
C TRP A 14 -13.85 6.55 4.73
N ASP A 15 -12.94 7.26 5.39
CA ASP A 15 -12.89 8.71 5.38
C ASP A 15 -12.00 9.23 4.25
N ARG A 16 -12.61 9.88 3.25
CA ARG A 16 -11.90 10.37 2.06
C ARG A 16 -11.04 11.60 2.34
N SER A 17 -11.34 12.36 3.39
CA SER A 17 -10.56 13.55 3.77
C SER A 17 -9.18 13.18 4.34
N THR A 18 -9.09 12.07 5.06
CA THR A 18 -7.83 11.55 5.63
C THR A 18 -7.12 10.57 4.71
N LEU A 19 -7.71 10.19 3.58
CA LEU A 19 -7.16 9.20 2.63
C LEU A 19 -5.71 9.48 2.26
N HIS A 20 -5.40 10.71 1.83
CA HIS A 20 -4.04 11.07 1.43
C HIS A 20 -3.06 10.96 2.60
N HIS A 21 -3.45 11.43 3.78
CA HIS A 21 -2.63 11.37 4.98
C HIS A 21 -2.40 9.93 5.45
N THR A 22 -3.44 9.10 5.43
CA THR A 22 -3.36 7.67 5.80
C THR A 22 -2.51 6.89 4.81
N LEU A 23 -2.63 7.15 3.52
CA LEU A 23 -1.77 6.53 2.51
C LEU A 23 -0.31 6.95 2.68
N ASP A 24 -0.05 8.24 2.88
CA ASP A 24 1.32 8.75 3.07
C ASP A 24 1.98 8.15 4.31
N SER A 25 1.26 8.13 5.44
CA SER A 25 1.73 7.48 6.68
C SER A 25 1.99 5.98 6.47
N ALA A 26 1.13 5.28 5.73
CA ALA A 26 1.31 3.85 5.46
C ALA A 26 2.47 3.57 4.50
N VAL A 27 2.66 4.41 3.47
CA VAL A 27 3.83 4.36 2.59
C VAL A 27 5.10 4.57 3.41
N GLN A 28 5.10 5.55 4.32
CA GLN A 28 6.24 5.87 5.15
C GLN A 28 6.58 4.72 6.13
N ASP A 29 5.58 4.17 6.81
CA ASP A 29 5.75 3.00 7.70
C ASP A 29 6.27 1.77 6.93
N LEU A 30 5.68 1.47 5.77
CA LEU A 30 6.13 0.38 4.91
C LEU A 30 7.57 0.60 4.40
N SER A 31 7.90 1.83 4.01
CA SER A 31 9.24 2.20 3.55
C SER A 31 10.29 2.05 4.66
N ALA A 32 9.96 2.45 5.89
CA ALA A 32 10.83 2.37 7.05
C ALA A 32 11.04 0.92 7.51
N ARG A 33 9.97 0.12 7.55
CA ARG A 33 10.03 -1.31 7.87
C ARG A 33 10.92 -2.11 6.92
N HIS A 34 10.86 -1.79 5.63
CA HIS A 34 11.57 -2.51 4.57
C HIS A 34 12.86 -1.83 4.11
N ASN A 35 13.28 -0.74 4.79
CA ASN A 35 14.46 0.06 4.46
C ASN A 35 14.56 0.38 2.95
N THR A 36 13.42 0.75 2.36
CA THR A 36 13.25 0.94 0.92
C THR A 36 12.73 2.35 0.65
N THR A 37 12.99 2.88 -0.53
CA THR A 37 12.49 4.20 -0.92
C THR A 37 10.97 4.15 -1.14
N THR A 38 10.26 5.21 -0.74
CA THR A 38 8.81 5.37 -0.96
C THR A 38 8.40 5.20 -2.43
N CYS A 39 9.29 5.53 -3.38
CA CYS A 39 9.10 5.30 -4.82
C CYS A 39 8.91 3.82 -5.21
N ARG A 40 9.31 2.89 -4.35
CA ARG A 40 9.09 1.45 -4.53
C ARG A 40 7.74 1.00 -4.00
N VAL A 41 6.95 1.84 -3.33
CA VAL A 41 5.61 1.45 -2.88
C VAL A 41 4.60 1.70 -4.00
N ALA A 42 3.96 0.65 -4.50
CA ALA A 42 2.81 0.72 -5.38
C ALA A 42 1.54 0.78 -4.53
N VAL A 43 0.63 1.71 -4.87
CA VAL A 43 -0.69 1.80 -4.24
C VAL A 43 -1.74 1.41 -5.29
N THR A 44 -2.46 0.33 -5.01
CA THR A 44 -3.50 -0.22 -5.89
C THR A 44 -4.86 -0.02 -5.23
N CYS A 45 -5.81 0.57 -5.93
CA CYS A 45 -7.20 0.62 -5.47
C CYS A 45 -7.88 -0.70 -5.86
N SER A 46 -8.05 -1.61 -4.89
CA SER A 46 -8.61 -2.95 -5.14
C SER A 46 -10.14 -2.99 -4.99
N GLY A 47 -10.78 -1.92 -4.52
CA GLY A 47 -12.23 -1.87 -4.39
C GLY A 47 -12.74 -0.57 -3.77
N PRO A 48 -14.06 -0.46 -3.53
CA PRO A 48 -14.64 0.69 -2.85
C PRO A 48 -14.00 0.80 -1.46
N ASN A 49 -13.30 1.91 -1.25
CA ASN A 49 -12.64 2.24 0.02
C ASN A 49 -11.52 1.28 0.43
N THR A 50 -10.98 0.47 -0.49
CA THR A 50 -9.92 -0.52 -0.18
C THR A 50 -8.69 -0.25 -1.02
N PHE A 51 -7.57 0.02 -0.35
CA PHE A 51 -6.29 0.34 -0.94
C PHE A 51 -5.26 -0.70 -0.52
N THR A 52 -4.56 -1.26 -1.50
CA THR A 52 -3.51 -2.25 -1.30
C THR A 52 -2.18 -1.58 -1.63
N LEU A 53 -1.35 -1.36 -0.62
CA LEU A 53 0.02 -0.90 -0.78
C LEU A 53 0.91 -2.13 -0.93
N SER A 54 1.86 -2.13 -1.85
CA SER A 54 2.75 -3.26 -2.10
C SER A 54 4.14 -2.76 -2.50
N LEU A 55 5.19 -3.43 -2.05
CA LEU A 55 6.55 -3.10 -2.45
C LEU A 55 6.86 -3.65 -3.84
N ARG A 56 7.36 -2.77 -4.72
CA ARG A 56 8.04 -3.08 -5.98
C ARG A 56 9.47 -3.52 -5.66
N GLY A 57 9.60 -4.65 -4.99
CA GLY A 57 10.81 -5.47 -4.97
C GLY A 57 10.59 -6.67 -5.88
N GLU A 58 11.60 -7.03 -6.67
CA GLU A 58 11.64 -8.13 -7.65
C GLU A 58 10.47 -9.14 -7.64
N ALA A 59 9.78 -9.21 -8.79
CA ALA A 59 8.82 -10.26 -9.14
C ALA A 59 7.50 -10.31 -8.34
N GLN A 60 6.57 -9.42 -8.65
CA GLN A 60 5.24 -9.93 -9.00
C GLN A 60 4.57 -9.05 -10.06
N ALA A 61 4.23 -9.71 -11.16
CA ALA A 61 3.52 -9.19 -12.30
C ALA A 61 2.14 -8.65 -11.88
N LEU A 62 2.04 -7.35 -11.62
CA LEU A 62 0.77 -6.63 -11.62
C LEU A 62 0.38 -6.34 -13.08
N ALA A 63 0.15 -7.40 -13.83
CA ALA A 63 -0.50 -7.39 -15.13
C ALA A 63 -1.27 -8.71 -15.27
N SER A 64 -2.54 -8.69 -14.89
CA SER A 64 -3.60 -9.57 -15.43
C SER A 64 -4.95 -9.13 -14.86
N ALA A 65 -5.62 -8.23 -15.56
CA ALA A 65 -7.03 -8.28 -15.97
C ALA A 65 -7.45 -6.91 -16.50
#